data_AF-A0A521TAA2-F1
#
_entry.id   AF-A0A521TAA2-F1
#
_cell.length_a   1.000
_cell.length_b   1.000
_cell.length_c   1.000
_cell.angle_alpha   90.00
_cell.angle_beta   90.00
_cell.angle_gamma   90.00
#
_symmetry.space_group_name_H-M   'P 1'
#
loop_
_entity.id
_entity.type
_entity.pdbx_description
1 polymer ?
#
loop_
_entity_poly.entity_id
_entity_poly.type
_entity_poly.pdbx_seq_one_letter_code
_entity_poly.pdbx_strand_id
1 'polypeptide(L)'
;MKYKNAISMTTLSVIAVFAITSFTGFEISDTDAETVAVQPEKFVFVEKISTTALFEFRDGTEIVPIQQFTQTSGFGIRGDSRQIPTFTMEKIVGLTPYLYEAADQAQKYGPEMEYPYKNFDVTVFLAAEGDTLRSFEYSDCVITSYTVTTRSDNEEGYTGKGFAIVDQFTFECRGYEPHNPIMDEMNIVEKAKTISSGDLKSTDKWGPGFSIKP
;
A
#
# COMPACT_ATOMS: atom_id res chain seq x y z
N MET A 1 -53.85 -37.34 3.87
CA MET A 1 -53.00 -37.67 2.70
C MET A 1 -52.23 -36.42 2.30
N LYS A 2 -50.90 -36.55 2.16
CA LYS A 2 -49.99 -35.78 1.29
C LYS A 2 -49.46 -34.38 1.71
N TYR A 3 -48.20 -34.45 2.17
CA TYR A 3 -47.00 -33.65 1.86
C TYR A 3 -46.82 -32.21 2.38
N LYS A 4 -45.80 -32.10 3.26
CA LYS A 4 -44.92 -30.96 3.51
C LYS A 4 -44.38 -30.38 2.19
N ASN A 5 -44.16 -29.08 2.13
CA ASN A 5 -43.08 -28.48 1.34
C ASN A 5 -42.50 -27.27 2.07
N ALA A 6 -41.18 -27.30 2.16
CA ALA A 6 -40.29 -26.31 2.72
C ALA A 6 -39.74 -25.39 1.61
N ILE A 7 -38.92 -24.41 2.02
CA ILE A 7 -37.92 -23.67 1.23
C ILE A 7 -38.47 -22.46 0.45
N SER A 8 -38.11 -21.24 0.83
CA SER A 8 -36.89 -20.61 0.30
C SER A 8 -36.64 -19.23 0.93
N MET A 9 -35.43 -19.11 1.48
CA MET A 9 -34.78 -17.92 2.01
C MET A 9 -34.25 -17.13 0.80
N THR A 10 -34.85 -15.99 0.46
CA THR A 10 -34.29 -15.10 -0.58
C THR A 10 -33.36 -14.09 0.07
N THR A 11 -32.10 -14.48 0.22
CA THR A 11 -30.98 -13.56 0.37
C THR A 11 -30.81 -12.78 -0.94
N LEU A 12 -31.01 -11.47 -0.89
CA LEU A 12 -30.65 -10.54 -1.95
C LEU A 12 -29.13 -10.36 -1.94
N SER A 13 -28.41 -11.17 -2.72
CA SER A 13 -27.01 -10.91 -3.03
C SER A 13 -26.96 -9.79 -4.08
N VAL A 14 -26.62 -8.58 -3.65
CA VAL A 14 -26.26 -7.47 -4.54
C VAL A 14 -24.85 -7.76 -5.05
N ILE A 15 -24.74 -8.34 -6.24
CA ILE A 15 -23.46 -8.42 -6.95
C ILE A 15 -23.27 -7.08 -7.66
N ALA A 16 -22.48 -6.19 -7.06
CA ALA A 16 -21.98 -5.00 -7.73
C ALA A 16 -20.93 -5.44 -8.75
N VAL A 17 -21.27 -5.32 -10.04
CA VAL A 17 -20.32 -5.51 -11.15
C VAL A 17 -19.59 -4.20 -11.34
N PHE A 18 -18.34 -4.11 -10.88
CA PHE A 18 -17.46 -2.98 -11.21
C PHE A 18 -16.87 -3.20 -12.61
N ALA A 19 -17.20 -2.30 -13.54
CA ALA A 19 -16.63 -2.27 -14.87
C ALA A 19 -15.19 -1.74 -14.79
N ILE A 20 -14.22 -2.55 -15.22
CA ILE A 20 -12.82 -2.12 -15.34
C ILE A 20 -12.72 -1.28 -16.63
N THR A 21 -12.64 0.04 -16.50
CA THR A 21 -12.19 0.91 -17.57
C THR A 21 -10.67 0.81 -17.67
N SER A 22 -10.17 0.34 -18.80
CA SER A 22 -8.75 0.31 -19.14
C SER A 22 -8.20 1.73 -19.25
N PHE A 23 -7.36 2.15 -18.30
CA PHE A 23 -6.63 3.40 -18.36
C PHE A 23 -5.21 3.16 -18.92
N THR A 24 -4.92 3.78 -20.06
CA THR A 24 -3.56 3.98 -20.56
C THR A 24 -3.06 5.33 -20.07
N GLY A 25 -2.00 5.33 -19.26
CA GLY A 25 -1.22 6.50 -18.88
C GLY A 25 -1.85 7.33 -17.75
N PHE A 26 -1.35 7.15 -16.53
CA PHE A 26 -1.56 8.10 -15.44
C PHE A 26 -0.24 8.25 -14.67
N GLU A 27 0.21 9.50 -14.55
CA GLU A 27 1.25 9.89 -13.59
C GLU A 27 0.68 9.72 -12.19
N ILE A 28 1.45 9.08 -11.30
CA ILE A 28 1.05 8.72 -9.94
C ILE A 28 1.02 10.01 -9.11
N SER A 29 -0.16 10.61 -8.95
CA SER A 29 -0.39 11.66 -7.94
C SER A 29 -1.79 11.66 -7.35
N ASP A 30 -2.77 10.97 -7.97
CA ASP A 30 -4.12 10.85 -7.42
C ASP A 30 -4.61 9.40 -7.53
N THR A 31 -4.28 8.57 -6.54
CA THR A 31 -4.99 7.30 -6.34
C THR A 31 -6.11 7.55 -5.34
N ASP A 32 -7.31 7.87 -5.86
CA ASP A 32 -8.51 8.01 -5.05
C ASP A 32 -8.79 6.70 -4.29
N ALA A 33 -9.03 6.82 -2.99
CA ALA A 33 -9.26 5.71 -2.07
C ALA A 33 -10.48 4.82 -2.41
N GLU A 34 -11.32 5.26 -3.34
CA GLU A 34 -12.43 4.48 -3.90
C GLU A 34 -11.94 3.29 -4.75
N THR A 35 -10.67 3.28 -5.16
CA THR A 35 -10.01 2.15 -5.86
C THR A 35 -9.36 1.13 -4.92
N VAL A 36 -9.32 1.40 -3.62
CA VAL A 36 -8.78 0.49 -2.60
C VAL A 36 -9.79 -0.64 -2.39
N ALA A 37 -9.36 -1.89 -2.63
CA ALA A 37 -10.21 -3.07 -2.52
C ALA A 37 -11.01 -3.07 -1.20
N VAL A 38 -12.35 -3.09 -1.33
CA VAL A 38 -13.27 -3.20 -0.20
C VAL A 38 -13.02 -4.52 0.52
N GLN A 39 -12.47 -4.43 1.72
CA GLN A 39 -12.24 -5.58 2.61
C GLN A 39 -13.58 -6.24 2.95
N PRO A 40 -13.63 -7.58 3.09
CA PRO A 40 -14.88 -8.24 3.46
C PRO A 40 -15.36 -7.75 4.83
N GLU A 41 -16.65 -7.48 4.96
CA GLU A 41 -17.34 -6.88 6.14
C GLU A 41 -17.07 -7.57 7.50
N LYS A 42 -16.38 -8.72 7.51
CA LYS A 42 -16.18 -9.57 8.67
C LYS A 42 -14.96 -9.21 9.53
N PHE A 43 -14.13 -8.26 9.12
CA PHE A 43 -12.99 -7.80 9.91
C PHE A 43 -13.31 -6.54 10.70
N VAL A 44 -13.11 -6.59 12.02
CA VAL A 44 -13.22 -5.44 12.91
C VAL A 44 -11.83 -4.90 13.15
N PHE A 45 -11.45 -3.88 12.39
CA PHE A 45 -10.24 -3.12 12.67
C PHE A 45 -10.52 -2.05 13.73
N VAL A 46 -9.56 -1.86 14.65
CA VAL A 46 -9.60 -0.73 15.59
C VAL A 46 -9.60 0.56 14.76
N GLU A 47 -10.50 1.48 15.08
CA GLU A 47 -10.67 2.75 14.35
C GLU A 47 -11.00 2.61 12.85
N LYS A 48 -11.46 1.43 12.41
CA LYS A 48 -11.73 1.11 10.99
C LYS A 48 -10.54 1.34 10.06
N ILE A 49 -9.32 1.26 10.59
CA ILE A 49 -8.10 1.35 9.77
C ILE A 49 -7.96 0.06 8.98
N SER A 50 -7.99 0.17 7.66
CA SER A 50 -7.76 -0.92 6.72
C SER A 50 -6.38 -0.80 6.10
N THR A 51 -5.76 -1.94 5.84
CA THR A 51 -4.46 -2.01 5.17
C THR A 51 -4.62 -2.73 3.85
N THR A 52 -4.16 -2.11 2.77
CA THR A 52 -4.24 -2.66 1.42
C THR A 52 -2.90 -2.48 0.73
N ALA A 53 -2.43 -3.51 0.04
CA ALA A 53 -1.21 -3.45 -0.75
C ALA A 53 -1.57 -3.45 -2.25
N LEU A 54 -1.01 -2.51 -3.01
CA LEU A 54 -0.99 -2.51 -4.46
C LEU A 54 0.34 -3.07 -4.92
N PHE A 55 0.30 -4.15 -5.69
CA PHE A 55 1.46 -4.75 -6.34
C PHE A 55 1.48 -4.34 -7.79
N GLU A 56 2.61 -3.82 -8.26
CA GLU A 56 2.81 -3.38 -9.63
C GLU A 56 3.88 -4.24 -10.29
N PHE A 57 3.42 -5.25 -11.03
CA PHE A 57 4.27 -6.11 -11.83
C PHE A 57 4.37 -5.58 -13.27
N ARG A 58 5.35 -6.07 -14.03
CA ARG A 58 5.55 -5.67 -15.44
C ARG A 58 4.32 -5.94 -16.32
N ASP A 59 3.59 -7.01 -16.03
CA ASP A 59 2.47 -7.52 -16.84
C ASP A 59 1.09 -7.17 -16.25
N GLY A 60 1.03 -6.47 -15.11
CA GLY A 60 -0.23 -6.12 -14.48
C GLY A 60 -0.10 -5.67 -13.03
N THR A 61 -1.19 -5.10 -12.52
CA THR A 61 -1.29 -4.61 -11.15
C THR A 61 -2.29 -5.45 -10.36
N GLU A 62 -2.00 -5.71 -9.09
CA GLU A 62 -2.86 -6.50 -8.20
C GLU A 62 -3.08 -5.77 -6.87
N ILE A 63 -4.35 -5.49 -6.55
CA ILE A 63 -4.72 -4.85 -5.28
C ILE A 63 -5.14 -5.94 -4.30
N VAL A 64 -4.44 -6.00 -3.18
CA VAL A 64 -4.53 -7.09 -2.21
C VAL A 64 -4.90 -6.57 -0.84
N PRO A 65 -6.07 -6.98 -0.30
CA PRO A 65 -6.43 -6.70 1.07
C PRO A 65 -5.52 -7.48 2.05
N ILE A 66 -4.80 -6.79 2.95
CA ILE A 66 -3.89 -7.43 3.92
C ILE A 66 -4.42 -7.31 5.35
N GLN A 67 -4.27 -8.38 6.13
CA GLN A 67 -4.76 -8.45 7.51
C GLN A 67 -3.68 -8.08 8.53
N GLN A 68 -2.42 -8.33 8.20
CA GLN A 68 -1.29 -7.92 9.01
C GLN A 68 -0.19 -7.38 8.12
N PHE A 69 0.39 -6.26 8.53
CA PHE A 69 1.55 -5.64 7.90
C PHE A 69 2.58 -5.36 8.97
N THR A 70 3.81 -5.81 8.77
CA THR A 70 4.92 -5.58 9.69
C THR A 70 6.14 -5.15 8.89
N GLN A 71 6.62 -3.94 9.13
CA GLN A 71 7.91 -3.51 8.60
C GLN A 71 9.03 -4.07 9.49
N THR A 72 9.88 -4.92 8.92
CA THR A 72 10.93 -5.64 9.65
C THR A 72 12.26 -4.88 9.66
N SER A 73 12.53 -4.09 8.61
CA SER A 73 13.72 -3.25 8.46
C SER A 73 13.48 -2.04 7.54
N GLY A 74 14.47 -1.18 7.34
CA GLY A 74 14.42 -0.07 6.36
C GLY A 74 14.22 1.34 6.94
N PHE A 75 14.11 1.49 8.26
CA PHE A 75 14.12 2.80 8.94
C PHE A 75 15.55 3.24 9.32
N GLY A 76 16.51 3.00 8.43
CA GLY A 76 17.91 3.37 8.66
C GLY A 76 18.10 4.87 8.51
N ILE A 77 18.92 5.47 9.39
CA ILE A 77 19.34 6.86 9.26
C ILE A 77 20.02 7.03 7.89
N ARG A 78 19.61 8.05 7.11
CA ARG A 78 20.23 8.42 5.83
C ARG A 78 21.76 8.43 5.98
N GLY A 79 22.43 7.41 5.44
CA GLY A 79 23.89 7.26 5.53
C GLY A 79 24.39 5.83 5.77
N ASP A 80 23.57 4.92 6.29
CA ASP A 80 23.92 3.50 6.38
C ASP A 80 23.32 2.73 5.21
N SER A 81 24.09 2.62 4.12
CA SER A 81 23.74 1.94 2.86
C SER A 81 23.52 0.42 2.97
N ARG A 82 23.31 -0.10 4.19
CA ARG A 82 23.21 -1.53 4.50
C ARG A 82 21.83 -1.99 4.93
N GLN A 83 20.89 -1.07 5.16
CA GLN A 83 19.55 -1.48 5.54
C GLN A 83 18.69 -1.63 4.30
N ILE A 84 18.53 -2.88 3.87
CA ILE A 84 17.58 -3.29 2.84
C ILE A 84 16.18 -3.18 3.46
N PRO A 85 15.27 -2.38 2.89
CA PRO A 85 13.87 -2.38 3.30
C PRO A 85 13.26 -3.77 3.19
N THR A 86 12.77 -4.30 4.30
CA THR A 86 12.12 -5.61 4.37
C THR A 86 10.82 -5.46 5.13
N PHE A 87 9.76 -6.05 4.61
CA PHE A 87 8.48 -6.12 5.30
C PHE A 87 7.88 -7.51 5.15
N THR A 88 7.02 -7.86 6.09
CA THR A 88 6.18 -9.05 6.05
C THR A 88 4.72 -8.64 6.01
N MET A 89 3.92 -9.44 5.31
CA MET A 89 2.48 -9.28 5.31
C MET A 89 1.79 -10.62 5.48
N GLU A 90 0.59 -10.57 6.05
CA GLU A 90 -0.33 -11.70 6.11
C GLU A 90 -1.63 -11.35 5.43
N LYS A 91 -2.09 -12.26 4.57
CA LYS A 91 -3.41 -12.19 3.95
C LYS A 91 -4.16 -13.51 4.11
N ILE A 92 -5.48 -13.49 4.07
CA ILE A 92 -6.29 -14.69 3.89
C ILE A 92 -6.02 -15.24 2.49
N VAL A 93 -5.91 -16.56 2.39
CA VAL A 93 -5.79 -17.27 1.12
C VAL A 93 -6.95 -16.86 0.21
N GLY A 94 -6.63 -16.38 -0.98
CA GLY A 94 -7.60 -15.75 -1.87
C GLY A 94 -7.08 -15.68 -3.29
N LEU A 95 -7.86 -15.13 -4.22
CA LEU A 95 -7.48 -15.04 -5.62
C LEU A 95 -6.49 -13.90 -5.84
N THR A 96 -5.20 -14.21 -5.76
CA THR A 96 -4.09 -13.29 -6.09
C THR A 96 -3.12 -13.95 -7.07
N PRO A 97 -3.51 -14.14 -8.35
CA PRO A 97 -2.72 -14.89 -9.33
C PRO A 97 -1.31 -14.32 -9.55
N TYR A 98 -1.14 -13.00 -9.61
CA TYR A 98 0.17 -12.41 -9.92
C TYR A 98 1.14 -12.59 -8.75
N LEU A 99 0.68 -12.37 -7.52
CA LEU A 99 1.47 -12.60 -6.33
C LEU A 99 1.88 -14.08 -6.16
N TYR A 100 0.98 -15.02 -6.49
CA TYR A 100 1.32 -16.45 -6.45
C TYR A 100 2.31 -16.83 -7.56
N GLU A 101 2.15 -16.32 -8.78
CA GLU A 101 3.10 -16.55 -9.87
C GLU A 101 4.49 -16.00 -9.51
N ALA A 102 4.57 -14.82 -8.89
CA ALA A 102 5.81 -14.25 -8.40
C ALA A 102 6.50 -15.17 -7.37
N ALA A 103 5.73 -15.74 -6.42
CA ALA A 103 6.26 -16.64 -5.41
C ALA A 103 6.72 -17.98 -6.02
N ASP A 104 5.95 -18.55 -6.94
CA ASP A 104 6.29 -19.79 -7.64
C ASP A 104 7.54 -19.62 -8.51
N GLN A 105 7.67 -18.48 -9.21
CA GLN A 105 8.87 -18.15 -9.99
C GLN A 105 10.09 -17.94 -9.10
N ALA A 106 9.93 -17.25 -7.97
CA ALA A 106 11.01 -17.06 -7.01
C ALA A 106 11.55 -18.40 -6.49
N GLN A 107 10.67 -19.35 -6.19
CA GLN A 107 11.06 -20.69 -5.78
C GLN A 107 11.70 -21.51 -6.91
N LYS A 108 11.19 -21.37 -8.14
CA LYS A 108 11.66 -22.15 -9.29
C LYS A 108 13.02 -21.72 -9.81
N TYR A 109 13.26 -20.41 -9.91
CA TYR A 109 14.43 -19.84 -10.57
C TYR A 109 15.50 -19.36 -9.58
N GLY A 110 15.13 -19.16 -8.32
CA GLY A 110 16.03 -18.67 -7.28
C GLY A 110 16.48 -17.22 -7.51
N PRO A 111 17.40 -16.70 -6.69
CA PRO A 111 17.77 -15.28 -6.69
C PRO A 111 18.65 -14.87 -7.88
N GLU A 112 19.39 -15.80 -8.49
CA GLU A 112 20.43 -15.48 -9.50
C GLU A 112 19.87 -15.23 -10.90
N MET A 113 18.74 -15.85 -11.24
CA MET A 113 18.15 -15.79 -12.57
C MET A 113 17.21 -14.59 -12.70
N GLU A 114 17.10 -13.99 -13.89
CA GLU A 114 16.09 -12.99 -14.20
C GLU A 114 14.81 -13.69 -14.72
N TYR A 115 13.65 -13.25 -14.24
CA TYR A 115 12.34 -13.78 -14.64
C TYR A 115 11.27 -12.67 -14.57
N PRO A 116 10.13 -12.81 -15.28
CA PRO A 116 9.20 -11.71 -15.50
C PRO A 116 8.63 -11.08 -14.22
N TYR A 117 8.37 -11.87 -13.19
CA TYR A 117 7.79 -11.42 -11.91
C TYR A 117 8.82 -11.33 -10.77
N LYS A 118 10.12 -11.25 -11.11
CA LYS A 118 11.19 -11.16 -10.12
C LYS A 118 11.12 -9.89 -9.30
N ASN A 119 11.05 -8.77 -10.01
CA ASN A 119 11.06 -7.44 -9.46
C ASN A 119 9.70 -6.78 -9.72
N PHE A 120 9.16 -6.15 -8.70
CA PHE A 120 7.89 -5.42 -8.75
C PHE A 120 7.90 -4.34 -7.69
N ASP A 121 7.03 -3.35 -7.85
CA ASP A 121 6.87 -2.29 -6.87
C ASP A 121 5.64 -2.60 -6.00
N VAL A 122 5.69 -2.15 -4.74
CA VAL A 122 4.62 -2.38 -3.77
C VAL A 122 4.28 -1.08 -3.06
N THR A 123 3.03 -0.67 -3.13
CA THR A 123 2.51 0.45 -2.36
C THR A 123 1.55 -0.06 -1.29
N VAL A 124 1.89 0.15 -0.02
CA VAL A 124 1.02 -0.22 1.11
C VAL A 124 0.28 1.02 1.60
N PHE A 125 -1.04 0.97 1.56
CA PHE A 125 -1.94 2.01 2.03
C PHE A 125 -2.47 1.66 3.42
N LEU A 126 -2.37 2.60 4.34
CA LEU A 126 -3.11 2.61 5.60
C LEU A 126 -4.21 3.65 5.49
N ALA A 127 -5.45 3.18 5.35
CA ALA A 127 -6.59 4.05 5.12
C ALA A 127 -7.64 3.87 6.23
N ALA A 128 -8.26 4.96 6.66
CA ALA A 128 -9.39 4.96 7.59
C ALA A 128 -10.55 5.72 6.96
N GLU A 129 -11.74 5.10 6.96
CA GLU A 129 -12.98 5.72 6.47
C GLU A 129 -12.93 6.28 5.03
N GLY A 130 -12.00 5.76 4.21
CA GLY A 130 -11.80 6.23 2.83
C GLY A 130 -10.69 7.27 2.68
N ASP A 131 -10.05 7.71 3.76
CA ASP A 131 -8.90 8.61 3.67
C ASP A 131 -7.60 7.83 3.89
N THR A 132 -6.61 8.02 3.02
CA THR A 132 -5.26 7.46 3.20
C THR A 132 -4.55 8.24 4.30
N LEU A 133 -4.35 7.61 5.46
CA LEU A 133 -3.62 8.21 6.57
C LEU A 133 -2.11 8.20 6.32
N ARG A 134 -1.62 7.14 5.67
CA ARG A 134 -0.21 6.94 5.34
C ARG A 134 -0.06 5.94 4.21
N SER A 135 0.93 6.15 3.35
CA SER A 135 1.34 5.14 2.38
C SER A 135 2.83 4.88 2.44
N PHE A 136 3.20 3.65 2.08
CA PHE A 136 4.59 3.21 2.02
C PHE A 136 4.84 2.65 0.63
N GLU A 137 5.70 3.33 -0.13
CA GLU A 137 6.12 2.90 -1.44
C GLU A 137 7.43 2.13 -1.31
N TYR A 138 7.45 0.92 -1.84
CA TYR A 138 8.61 0.07 -1.91
C TYR A 138 8.92 -0.23 -3.37
N SER A 139 10.17 -0.04 -3.78
CA SER A 139 10.57 -0.20 -5.18
C SER A 139 11.56 -1.34 -5.35
N ASP A 140 11.49 -2.01 -6.50
CA ASP A 140 12.36 -3.11 -6.92
C ASP A 140 12.37 -4.25 -5.86
N CYS A 141 11.18 -4.68 -5.46
CA CYS A 141 10.94 -5.72 -4.47
C CYS A 141 11.04 -7.13 -5.04
N VAL A 142 11.54 -8.07 -4.22
CA VAL A 142 11.58 -9.50 -4.50
C VAL A 142 10.93 -10.28 -3.35
N ILE A 143 10.31 -11.41 -3.65
CA ILE A 143 9.78 -12.33 -2.63
C ILE A 143 10.93 -13.19 -2.09
N THR A 144 11.16 -13.14 -0.78
CA THR A 144 12.20 -13.95 -0.13
C THR A 144 11.63 -15.15 0.62
N SER A 145 10.39 -15.06 1.07
CA SER A 145 9.72 -16.16 1.75
C SER A 145 8.21 -16.13 1.50
N TYR A 146 7.65 -17.32 1.35
CA TYR A 146 6.22 -17.57 1.28
C TYR A 146 5.89 -18.79 2.13
N THR A 147 4.89 -18.68 3.00
CA THR A 147 4.43 -19.79 3.85
C THR A 147 2.92 -19.70 4.03
N VAL A 148 2.25 -20.84 3.94
CA VAL A 148 0.81 -20.95 4.25
C VAL A 148 0.68 -21.52 5.67
N THR A 149 0.01 -20.78 6.55
CA THR A 149 -0.21 -21.21 7.92
C THR A 149 -1.69 -21.15 8.29
N THR A 150 -2.09 -21.97 9.26
CA THR A 150 -3.44 -21.93 9.82
C THR A 150 -3.39 -21.20 11.15
N ARG A 151 -4.05 -20.04 11.23
CA ARG A 151 -4.22 -19.29 12.47
C ARG A 151 -5.35 -19.93 13.28
N SER A 152 -5.02 -20.35 14.50
CA SER A 152 -5.95 -20.79 15.54
C SER A 152 -5.88 -19.83 16.71
N ASP A 153 -7.02 -19.33 17.18
CA ASP A 153 -7.08 -18.59 18.44
C ASP A 153 -6.90 -19.56 19.62
N ASN A 154 -6.18 -19.14 20.65
CA ASN A 154 -5.62 -19.99 21.72
C ASN A 154 -6.68 -20.70 22.59
N GLU A 155 -7.98 -20.47 22.40
CA GLU A 155 -9.04 -21.03 23.27
C GLU A 155 -10.27 -21.65 22.56
N GLU A 156 -10.43 -21.55 21.24
CA GLU A 156 -11.61 -22.12 20.54
C GLU A 156 -11.27 -22.76 19.18
N GLY A 157 -10.33 -23.69 19.19
CA GLY A 157 -10.15 -24.61 18.07
C GLY A 157 -11.35 -25.58 17.97
N TYR A 158 -12.00 -25.60 16.80
CA TYR A 158 -13.00 -26.60 16.36
C TYR A 158 -14.50 -26.34 16.62
N THR A 159 -14.90 -25.50 17.59
CA THR A 159 -16.33 -25.25 17.88
C THR A 159 -16.70 -23.76 17.83
N GLY A 160 -17.00 -23.26 16.62
CA GLY A 160 -17.82 -22.05 16.45
C GLY A 160 -17.20 -20.92 15.61
N LYS A 161 -15.88 -20.73 15.61
CA LYS A 161 -15.23 -19.57 14.95
C LYS A 161 -14.43 -19.88 13.67
N GLY A 162 -14.16 -21.16 13.40
CA GLY A 162 -13.42 -21.60 12.20
C GLY A 162 -11.92 -21.30 12.27
N PHE A 163 -11.14 -21.98 11.43
CA PHE A 163 -9.71 -21.72 11.28
C PHE A 163 -9.47 -20.79 10.10
N ALA A 164 -8.63 -19.78 10.26
CA ALA A 164 -8.22 -18.91 9.16
C ALA A 164 -6.93 -19.46 8.54
N ILE A 165 -6.99 -19.86 7.28
CA ILE A 165 -5.78 -20.17 6.51
C ILE A 165 -5.27 -18.85 5.94
N VAL A 166 -4.02 -18.51 6.26
CA VAL A 166 -3.38 -17.27 5.86
C VAL A 166 -2.09 -17.55 5.10
N ASP A 167 -1.87 -16.75 4.07
CA ASP A 167 -0.60 -16.62 3.38
C ASP A 167 0.27 -15.62 4.14
N GLN A 168 1.51 -15.98 4.39
CA GLN A 168 2.53 -15.10 4.93
C GLN A 168 3.60 -14.89 3.86
N PHE A 169 3.82 -13.64 3.48
CA PHE A 169 4.85 -13.25 2.52
C PHE A 169 5.90 -12.38 3.20
N THR A 170 7.16 -12.56 2.81
CA THR A 170 8.27 -11.68 3.16
C THR A 170 8.88 -11.11 1.89
N PHE A 171 9.09 -9.79 1.88
CA PHE A 171 9.62 -9.06 0.75
C PHE A 171 10.89 -8.32 1.14
N GLU A 172 11.87 -8.31 0.25
CA GLU A 172 13.04 -7.45 0.31
C GLU A 172 13.04 -6.50 -0.87
N CYS A 173 13.20 -5.22 -0.61
CA CYS A 173 13.11 -4.16 -1.62
C CYS A 173 14.37 -3.32 -1.62
N ARG A 174 14.65 -2.63 -2.74
CA ARG A 174 15.81 -1.72 -2.82
C ARG A 174 15.42 -0.28 -2.50
N GLY A 175 14.21 0.12 -2.87
CA GLY A 175 13.65 1.44 -2.58
C GLY A 175 12.69 1.40 -1.40
N TYR A 176 12.61 2.52 -0.67
CA TYR A 176 11.59 2.76 0.33
C TYR A 176 11.33 4.26 0.47
N GLU A 177 10.07 4.66 0.28
CA GLU A 177 9.62 6.03 0.45
C GLU A 177 8.32 6.05 1.28
N PRO A 178 8.36 6.63 2.50
CA PRO A 178 7.15 6.85 3.28
C PRO A 178 6.47 8.15 2.86
N HIS A 179 5.20 8.05 2.48
CA HIS A 179 4.37 9.18 2.09
C HIS A 179 3.37 9.52 3.20
N ASN A 180 3.13 10.82 3.41
CA ASN A 180 2.18 11.30 4.42
C ASN A 180 1.39 12.47 3.85
N PRO A 181 0.17 12.22 3.32
CA PRO A 181 -0.59 13.24 2.61
C PRO A 181 -0.88 14.48 3.48
N ILE A 182 -1.12 14.29 4.78
CA ILE A 182 -1.38 15.40 5.71
C ILE A 182 -0.15 16.32 5.85
N MET A 183 1.06 15.75 5.93
CA MET A 183 2.29 16.53 6.00
C MET A 183 2.64 17.20 4.66
N ASP A 184 2.33 16.54 3.55
CA ASP A 184 2.61 17.06 2.22
C ASP A 184 1.75 18.28 1.90
N GLU A 185 0.48 18.27 2.31
CA GLU A 185 -0.40 19.45 2.25
C GLU A 185 0.14 20.62 3.09
N MET A 186 0.67 20.36 4.28
CA MET A 186 1.25 21.40 5.14
C MET A 186 2.53 22.04 4.58
N ASN A 187 3.26 21.33 3.70
CA ASN A 187 4.49 21.82 3.08
C ASN A 187 4.22 22.76 1.89
N ILE A 188 2.97 22.87 1.43
CA ILE A 188 2.54 23.84 0.44
C ILE A 188 2.45 25.23 1.12
N VAL A 189 3.61 25.80 1.41
CA VAL A 189 3.67 27.19 1.89
C VAL A 189 3.50 28.10 0.68
N GLU A 190 2.37 28.80 0.58
CA GLU A 190 2.22 29.93 -0.33
C GLU A 190 3.36 30.92 -0.04
N LYS A 191 4.37 30.95 -0.91
CA LYS A 191 5.46 31.92 -0.78
C LYS A 191 4.85 33.29 -0.98
N ALA A 192 4.81 34.08 0.11
CA ALA A 192 4.48 35.48 0.01
C ALA A 192 5.36 36.11 -1.08
N LYS A 193 4.74 36.86 -2.01
CA LYS A 193 5.47 37.63 -3.03
C LYS A 193 6.16 38.83 -2.35
N THR A 194 7.14 38.55 -1.51
CA THR A 194 8.00 39.55 -0.89
C THR A 194 9.26 39.68 -1.72
N ILE A 195 9.69 40.93 -1.93
CA ILE A 195 10.98 41.23 -2.56
C ILE A 195 12.08 40.56 -1.73
N SER A 196 12.84 39.66 -2.34
CA SER A 196 13.97 39.02 -1.67
C SER A 196 15.07 40.05 -1.44
N SER A 197 15.86 39.89 -0.38
CA SER A 197 17.02 40.76 -0.14
C SER A 197 18.05 40.72 -1.27
N GLY A 198 18.03 39.68 -2.11
CA GLY A 198 18.85 39.57 -3.32
C GLY A 198 18.30 40.35 -4.53
N ASP A 199 17.01 40.71 -4.52
CA ASP A 199 16.36 41.51 -5.56
C ASP A 199 16.45 43.02 -5.28
N LEU A 200 16.90 43.41 -4.09
CA LEU A 200 17.19 44.79 -3.72
C LEU A 200 18.40 45.29 -4.52
N LYS A 201 18.19 46.30 -5.38
CA LYS A 201 19.30 46.91 -6.13
C LYS A 201 20.04 47.88 -5.21
N SER A 202 21.36 48.01 -5.40
CA SER A 202 22.23 48.97 -4.68
C SER A 202 21.79 50.45 -4.78
N THR A 203 20.79 50.75 -5.60
CA THR A 203 20.22 52.08 -5.82
C THR A 203 18.93 52.36 -5.06
N ASP A 204 18.42 51.42 -4.26
CA ASP A 204 17.17 51.61 -3.55
C ASP A 204 17.38 52.67 -2.45
N LYS A 205 16.92 53.89 -2.75
CA LYS A 205 16.96 55.02 -1.83
C LYS A 205 16.00 54.72 -0.69
N TRP A 206 16.54 54.32 0.46
CA TRP A 206 15.82 54.09 1.72
C TRP A 206 15.15 55.34 2.31
N GLY A 207 15.20 56.48 1.59
CA GLY A 207 14.61 57.76 1.95
C GLY A 207 15.48 58.92 1.47
N PRO A 208 15.02 60.18 1.59
CA PRO A 208 15.83 61.34 1.29
C PRO A 208 17.07 61.37 2.20
N GLY A 209 18.27 61.28 1.62
CA GLY A 209 19.54 61.39 2.34
C GLY A 209 20.33 60.10 2.55
N PHE A 210 19.80 58.93 2.14
CA PHE A 210 20.54 57.67 2.19
C PHE A 210 21.12 57.32 0.82
N SER A 211 22.46 57.25 0.74
CA SER A 211 23.20 56.69 -0.40
C SER A 211 24.28 55.74 0.11
N ILE A 212 24.37 54.55 -0.48
CA ILE A 212 25.47 53.63 -0.24
C ILE A 212 26.71 54.21 -0.94
N LYS A 213 27.79 54.46 -0.20
CA LYS A 213 29.05 54.89 -0.80
C LYS A 213 29.70 53.68 -1.50
N PRO A 214 30.26 53.87 -2.70
CA PRO A 214 30.96 52.81 -3.43
C PRO A 214 32.21 52.33 -2.69
#